data_AF-A0A956REL2-F1
#
_entry.id   AF-A0A956REL2-F1
#
_cell.length_a   1.000
_cell.length_b   1.000
_cell.length_c   1.000
_cell.angle_alpha   90.00
_cell.angle_beta   90.00
_cell.angle_gamma   90.00
#
_symmetry.space_group_name_H-M   'P 1'
#
loop_
_entity.id
_entity.type
_entity.pdbx_description
1 polymer ?
#
loop_
_entity_poly.entity_id
_entity_poly.type
_entity_poly.pdbx_seq_one_letter_code
_entity_poly.pdbx_strand_id
1 'polypeptide(L)'
;MTPDVSLGEHAVLRVAAWSIESVAVFRAPELAAATDAWIADELAHAEVAAALCDRLHAAVPRLERRARAAALRTKRRLFGGQELPALDGATGAALRAIDPDLTSALDAARRARQALLERRAALERRHDEALARQSEILRARAREPALRRAVTLANPSLRQELDGATKPARRRRREATLLHYWMRAAGRPTPFGLFAGIAGVAPVGDGGLTITPAAPAVRVSVDIVPFEQVLEALAATPRYAASADLRASATLRACAGGWCFEQARDGARVRERLPHHPICAALLGPYLRGFAGPAE
;
A
#
# COMPACT_ATOMS: atom_id res chain seq x y z
N MET A 1 -8.21 22.29 19.45
CA MET A 1 -9.41 21.70 20.06
C MET A 1 -9.32 20.20 19.92
N THR A 2 -8.97 19.49 20.99
CA THR A 2 -9.21 18.05 21.07
C THR A 2 -10.73 17.84 21.10
N PRO A 3 -11.28 16.97 20.24
CA PRO A 3 -12.70 16.65 20.32
C PRO A 3 -13.03 16.10 21.71
N ASP A 4 -14.21 16.44 22.21
CA ASP A 4 -14.73 15.90 23.46
C ASP A 4 -15.12 14.43 23.19
N VAL A 5 -14.27 13.51 23.65
CA VAL A 5 -14.46 12.07 23.44
C VAL A 5 -15.04 11.50 24.72
N SER A 6 -16.35 11.23 24.73
CA SER A 6 -16.97 10.44 25.80
C SER A 6 -16.76 8.94 25.54
N LEU A 7 -16.21 8.24 26.54
CA LEU A 7 -16.07 6.79 26.50
C LEU A 7 -17.32 6.15 27.11
N GLY A 8 -17.84 5.10 26.45
CA GLY A 8 -18.88 4.26 27.05
C GLY A 8 -18.33 3.46 28.24
N GLU A 9 -19.23 2.83 29.01
CA GLU A 9 -18.88 1.99 30.18
C GLU A 9 -17.89 0.87 29.84
N HIS A 10 -17.92 0.41 28.59
CA HIS A 10 -16.97 -0.53 28.03
C HIS A 10 -16.43 -0.02 26.70
N ALA A 11 -15.12 0.18 26.62
CA ALA A 11 -14.45 0.54 25.39
C ALA A 11 -13.29 -0.43 25.10
N VAL A 12 -12.93 -0.54 23.83
CA VAL A 12 -11.78 -1.33 23.38
C VAL A 12 -10.86 -0.42 22.60
N LEU A 13 -9.60 -0.37 23.02
CA LEU A 13 -8.54 0.29 22.28
C LEU A 13 -7.96 -0.69 21.26
N ARG A 14 -7.82 -0.23 20.02
CA ARG A 14 -7.08 -0.92 18.98
C ARG A 14 -5.70 -0.28 18.86
N VAL A 15 -4.65 -1.08 18.94
CA VAL A 15 -3.26 -0.59 19.04
C VAL A 15 -2.42 -1.20 17.93
N ALA A 16 -1.68 -0.38 17.20
CA ALA A 16 -0.69 -0.85 16.23
C ALA A 16 0.46 -1.55 17.00
N ALA A 17 0.96 -2.68 16.50
CA ALA A 17 1.93 -3.48 17.27
C ALA A 17 3.34 -2.86 17.32
N TRP A 18 3.64 -1.88 16.46
CA TRP A 18 4.87 -1.10 16.48
C TRP A 18 4.55 0.38 16.63
N SER A 19 5.48 1.13 17.20
CA SER A 19 5.37 2.59 17.27
C SER A 19 5.55 3.21 15.88
N ILE A 20 4.94 4.37 15.64
CA ILE A 20 5.10 5.09 14.37
C ILE A 20 6.55 5.58 14.17
N GLU A 21 7.27 5.82 15.25
CA GLU A 21 8.69 6.17 15.25
C GLU A 21 9.56 5.03 14.73
N SER A 22 9.11 3.78 14.85
CA SER A 22 9.86 2.62 14.33
C SER A 22 10.10 2.72 12.82
N VAL A 23 9.18 3.32 12.06
CA VAL A 23 9.33 3.56 10.62
C VAL A 23 9.95 4.92 10.29
N ALA A 24 10.20 5.79 11.28
CA ALA A 24 10.81 7.10 11.06
C ALA A 24 12.24 7.00 10.51
N VAL A 25 12.93 5.89 10.76
CA VAL A 25 14.26 5.59 10.21
C VAL A 25 14.29 5.49 8.66
N PHE A 26 13.13 5.35 8.01
CA PHE A 26 13.02 5.40 6.55
C PHE A 26 12.86 6.80 5.98
N ARG A 27 12.63 7.81 6.83
CA ARG A 27 12.51 9.19 6.37
C ARG A 27 13.83 9.66 5.78
N ALA A 28 13.73 10.38 4.67
CA ALA A 28 14.86 11.02 4.01
C ALA A 28 14.49 12.50 3.76
N PRO A 29 14.34 13.32 4.82
CA PRO A 29 13.85 14.69 4.69
C PRO A 29 14.75 15.56 3.80
N GLU A 30 16.06 15.36 3.85
CA GLU A 30 17.01 16.06 2.97
C GLU A 30 16.86 15.66 1.50
N LEU A 31 16.55 14.39 1.22
CA LEU A 31 16.28 13.93 -0.14
C LEU A 31 14.96 14.50 -0.66
N ALA A 32 13.93 14.55 0.18
CA ALA A 32 12.65 15.18 -0.15
C ALA A 32 12.85 16.67 -0.47
N ALA A 33 13.49 17.42 0.42
CA ALA A 33 13.77 18.84 0.20
C ALA A 33 14.63 19.09 -1.06
N ALA A 34 15.63 18.26 -1.32
CA ALA A 34 16.44 18.35 -2.54
C ALA A 34 15.63 18.02 -3.81
N THR A 35 14.66 17.10 -3.71
CA THR A 35 13.75 16.76 -4.82
C THR A 35 12.80 17.92 -5.11
N ASP A 36 12.19 18.50 -4.06
CA ASP A 36 11.28 19.64 -4.19
C ASP A 36 12.01 20.86 -4.79
N ALA A 37 13.23 21.13 -4.34
CA ALA A 37 14.07 22.19 -4.90
C ALA A 37 14.36 21.95 -6.39
N TRP A 38 14.78 20.73 -6.75
CA TRP A 38 15.05 20.37 -8.15
C TRP A 38 13.80 20.50 -9.05
N ILE A 39 12.62 20.09 -8.57
CA ILE A 39 11.35 20.26 -9.28
C ILE A 39 11.07 21.75 -9.51
N ALA A 40 11.22 22.58 -8.48
CA ALA A 40 11.01 24.02 -8.59
C ALA A 40 11.98 24.67 -9.59
N ASP A 41 13.26 24.27 -9.57
CA ASP A 41 14.25 24.73 -10.54
C ASP A 41 13.89 24.31 -11.97
N GLU A 42 13.47 23.07 -12.21
CA GLU A 42 13.09 22.58 -13.54
C GLU A 42 11.89 23.36 -14.09
N LEU A 43 10.91 23.69 -13.24
CA LEU A 43 9.76 24.53 -13.62
C LEU A 43 10.19 25.95 -14.00
N ALA A 44 11.01 26.61 -13.17
CA ALA A 44 11.54 27.94 -13.48
C ALA A 44 12.37 27.94 -14.78
N HIS A 45 13.12 26.85 -15.01
CA HIS A 45 13.86 26.66 -16.24
C HIS A 45 12.97 26.51 -17.48
N ALA A 46 11.84 25.82 -17.36
CA ALA A 46 10.88 25.66 -18.44
C ALA A 46 10.26 27.01 -18.85
N GLU A 47 9.95 27.88 -17.89
CA GLU A 47 9.44 29.23 -18.15
C GLU A 47 10.45 30.09 -18.92
N VAL A 48 11.71 30.11 -18.45
CA VAL A 48 12.80 30.83 -19.14
C VAL A 48 13.01 30.27 -20.55
N ALA A 49 12.96 28.94 -20.69
CA ALA A 49 13.12 28.27 -21.99
C ALA A 49 11.99 28.64 -22.96
N ALA A 50 10.75 28.76 -22.49
CA ALA A 50 9.61 29.19 -23.31
C ALA A 50 9.83 30.63 -23.83
N ALA A 51 10.16 31.58 -22.95
CA ALA A 51 10.41 32.97 -23.32
C ALA A 51 11.58 33.11 -24.33
N LEU A 52 12.66 32.34 -24.13
CA LEU A 52 13.79 32.31 -25.06
C LEU A 52 13.44 31.63 -26.40
N CYS A 53 12.55 30.63 -26.41
CA CYS A 53 12.05 30.02 -27.64
C CYS A 53 11.28 31.02 -28.50
N ASP A 54 10.50 31.90 -27.88
CA ASP A 54 9.74 32.94 -28.59
C ASP A 54 10.67 34.00 -29.18
N ARG A 55 11.67 34.46 -28.42
CA ARG A 55 12.71 35.38 -28.92
C ARG A 55 13.50 34.78 -30.08
N LEU A 56 13.92 33.52 -29.95
CA LEU A 56 14.57 32.79 -31.04
C LEU A 56 13.65 32.65 -32.26
N HIS A 57 12.35 32.40 -32.04
CA HIS A 57 11.39 32.28 -33.13
C HIS A 57 11.26 33.58 -33.93
N ALA A 58 11.23 34.74 -33.26
CA ALA A 58 11.19 36.05 -33.89
C ALA A 58 12.49 36.41 -34.64
N ALA A 59 13.65 35.96 -34.14
CA ALA A 59 14.95 36.23 -34.76
C ALA A 59 15.23 35.34 -36.00
N VAL A 60 14.80 34.07 -35.98
CA VAL A 60 15.11 33.06 -37.01
C VAL A 60 14.84 33.50 -38.47
N PRO A 61 13.74 34.20 -38.82
CA PRO A 61 13.49 34.65 -40.18
C PRO A 61 14.48 35.69 -40.70
N ARG A 62 15.17 36.41 -39.81
CA ARG A 62 16.11 37.50 -40.13
C ARG A 62 17.57 37.02 -40.23
N LEU A 63 17.81 35.73 -40.01
CA LEU A 63 19.15 35.14 -40.01
C LEU A 63 19.49 34.50 -41.36
N GLU A 64 20.75 34.64 -41.74
CA GLU A 64 21.35 33.92 -42.86
C GLU A 64 21.32 32.40 -42.66
N ARG A 65 21.36 31.63 -43.76
CA ARG A 65 21.13 30.17 -43.78
C ARG A 65 21.90 29.40 -42.70
N ARG A 66 23.18 29.70 -42.50
CA ARG A 66 24.03 29.02 -41.49
C ARG A 66 23.61 29.37 -40.06
N ALA A 67 23.48 30.65 -39.74
CA ALA A 67 23.07 31.12 -38.41
C ALA A 67 21.64 30.68 -38.08
N ARG A 68 20.74 30.69 -39.07
CA ARG A 68 19.38 30.19 -38.97
C ARG A 68 19.34 28.71 -38.56
N ALA A 69 20.16 27.87 -39.19
CA ALA A 69 20.25 26.45 -38.84
C ALA A 69 20.74 26.23 -37.40
N ALA A 70 21.72 27.02 -36.94
CA ALA A 70 22.21 26.98 -35.56
C ALA A 70 21.16 27.46 -34.54
N ALA A 71 20.46 28.55 -34.83
CA ALA A 71 19.37 29.07 -33.99
C ALA A 71 18.21 28.06 -33.88
N LEU A 72 17.83 27.40 -34.98
CA LEU A 72 16.81 26.35 -34.96
C LEU A 72 17.21 25.11 -34.14
N ARG A 73 18.48 24.67 -34.22
CA ARG A 73 18.99 23.60 -33.36
C ARG A 73 18.94 23.99 -31.88
N THR A 74 19.35 25.22 -31.57
CA THR A 74 19.30 25.77 -30.21
C THR A 74 17.86 25.82 -29.70
N LYS A 75 16.91 26.33 -30.50
CA LYS A 75 15.47 26.34 -30.17
C LYS A 75 14.93 24.95 -29.89
N ARG A 76 15.22 23.95 -30.74
CA ARG A 76 14.76 22.56 -30.53
C ARG A 76 15.31 21.96 -29.24
N ARG A 77 16.59 22.20 -28.92
CA ARG A 77 17.21 21.72 -27.69
C ARG A 77 16.64 22.41 -26.45
N LEU A 78 16.42 23.72 -26.53
CA LEU A 78 15.81 24.53 -25.47
C LEU A 78 14.40 24.03 -25.14
N PHE A 79 13.57 23.81 -26.17
CA PHE A 79 12.23 23.24 -26.01
C PHE A 79 12.26 21.80 -25.46
N GLY A 80 13.23 20.99 -25.88
CA GLY A 80 13.38 19.61 -25.42
C GLY A 80 14.07 19.44 -24.07
N GLY A 81 14.41 20.54 -23.37
CA GLY A 81 15.18 20.47 -22.11
C GLY A 81 16.54 19.81 -22.27
N GLN A 82 17.17 19.90 -23.45
CA GLN A 82 18.49 19.30 -23.69
C GLN A 82 19.61 20.29 -23.34
N GLU A 83 20.83 19.78 -23.19
CA GLU A 83 22.01 20.63 -23.05
C GLU A 83 22.17 21.54 -24.27
N LEU A 84 22.33 22.84 -24.01
CA LEU A 84 22.46 23.86 -25.06
C LEU A 84 23.93 23.94 -25.52
N PRO A 85 24.20 23.79 -26.83
CA PRO A 85 25.55 23.99 -27.34
C PRO A 85 25.96 25.46 -27.21
N ALA A 86 27.27 25.72 -27.08
CA ALA A 86 27.80 27.06 -27.22
C ALA A 86 27.51 27.58 -28.64
N LEU A 87 27.11 28.86 -28.75
CA LEU A 87 26.93 29.50 -30.04
C LEU A 87 28.30 29.79 -30.66
N ASP A 88 28.47 29.47 -31.95
CA ASP A 88 29.65 29.93 -32.68
C ASP A 88 29.65 31.46 -32.79
N GLY A 89 30.85 32.06 -32.90
CA GLY A 89 31.02 33.51 -32.87
C GLY A 89 30.21 34.26 -33.92
N ALA A 90 30.05 33.67 -35.11
CA ALA A 90 29.28 34.26 -36.21
C ALA A 90 27.77 34.25 -35.93
N THR A 91 27.24 33.12 -35.46
CA THR A 91 25.83 32.99 -35.04
C THR A 91 25.53 33.91 -33.87
N GLY A 92 26.42 33.97 -32.88
CA GLY A 92 26.28 34.89 -31.75
C GLY A 92 26.27 36.35 -32.17
N ALA A 93 27.16 36.76 -33.08
CA ALA A 93 27.17 38.13 -33.61
C ALA A 93 25.88 38.46 -34.38
N ALA A 94 25.39 37.55 -35.22
CA ALA A 94 24.15 37.73 -35.97
C ALA A 94 22.93 37.85 -35.05
N LEU A 95 22.86 37.05 -33.98
CA LEU A 95 21.79 37.15 -32.98
C LEU A 95 21.84 38.48 -32.21
N ARG A 96 23.03 38.93 -31.79
CA ARG A 96 23.20 40.23 -31.11
C ARG A 96 22.79 41.42 -31.94
N ALA A 97 22.99 41.37 -33.25
CA ALA A 97 22.56 42.43 -34.16
C ALA A 97 21.02 42.56 -34.23
N ILE A 98 20.28 41.48 -33.95
CA ILE A 98 18.81 41.46 -33.95
C ILE A 98 18.24 41.74 -32.55
N ASP A 99 18.82 41.11 -31.54
CA ASP A 99 18.43 41.20 -30.13
C ASP A 99 19.72 41.19 -29.28
N PRO A 100 20.18 42.37 -28.80
CA PRO A 100 21.45 42.53 -28.08
C PRO A 100 21.58 41.62 -26.85
N ASP A 101 20.47 41.32 -26.18
CA ASP A 101 20.45 40.57 -24.93
C ASP A 101 20.32 39.06 -25.14
N LEU A 102 19.90 38.62 -26.33
CA LEU A 102 19.55 37.22 -26.59
C LEU A 102 20.74 36.28 -26.39
N THR A 103 21.95 36.66 -26.81
CA THR A 103 23.12 35.80 -26.60
C THR A 103 23.49 35.66 -25.12
N SER A 104 23.39 36.76 -24.36
CA SER A 104 23.66 36.73 -22.92
C SER A 104 22.64 35.86 -22.18
N ALA A 105 21.36 36.00 -22.55
CA ALA A 105 20.28 35.21 -21.99
C ALA A 105 20.38 33.72 -22.35
N LEU A 106 20.78 33.38 -23.58
CA LEU A 106 21.04 31.99 -23.99
C LEU A 106 22.24 31.38 -23.24
N ASP A 107 23.30 32.15 -23.02
CA ASP A 107 24.45 31.70 -22.23
C ASP A 107 24.10 31.51 -20.75
N ALA A 108 23.28 32.40 -20.19
CA ALA A 108 22.75 32.26 -18.83
C ALA A 108 21.89 30.99 -18.71
N ALA A 109 20.97 30.77 -19.65
CA ALA A 109 20.14 29.56 -19.70
C ALA A 109 20.98 28.29 -19.85
N ARG A 110 22.03 28.31 -20.66
CA ARG A 110 22.97 27.19 -20.81
C ARG A 110 23.68 26.87 -19.49
N ARG A 111 24.26 27.86 -18.82
CA ARG A 111 24.93 27.66 -17.53
C ARG A 111 23.97 27.13 -16.47
N ALA A 112 22.78 27.71 -16.40
CA ALA A 112 21.78 27.29 -15.43
C ALA A 112 21.27 25.85 -15.74
N ARG A 113 21.12 25.47 -17.02
CA ARG A 113 20.78 24.09 -17.40
C ARG A 113 21.89 23.11 -17.00
N GLN A 114 23.15 23.46 -17.21
CA GLN A 114 24.28 22.64 -16.78
C GLN A 114 24.26 22.42 -15.26
N ALA A 115 24.07 23.49 -14.48
CA ALA A 115 23.93 23.40 -13.02
C ALA A 115 22.74 22.52 -12.60
N LEU A 116 21.64 22.53 -13.35
CA LEU A 116 20.48 21.67 -13.09
C LEU A 116 20.78 20.18 -13.34
N LEU A 117 21.52 19.86 -14.40
CA LEU A 117 21.97 18.49 -14.68
C LEU A 117 22.93 17.97 -13.60
N GLU A 118 23.85 18.82 -13.13
CA GLU A 118 24.75 18.49 -12.02
C GLU A 118 23.98 18.23 -10.72
N ARG A 119 22.99 19.08 -10.41
CA ARG A 119 22.09 18.89 -9.27
C ARG A 119 21.27 17.61 -9.38
N ARG A 120 20.77 17.27 -10.57
CA ARG A 120 20.09 15.99 -10.82
C ARG A 120 21.01 14.80 -10.55
N ALA A 121 22.24 14.83 -11.07
CA ALA A 121 23.20 13.75 -10.82
C ALA A 121 23.54 13.63 -9.33
N ALA A 122 23.61 14.74 -8.60
CA ALA A 122 23.77 14.73 -7.14
C ALA A 122 22.54 14.16 -6.41
N LEU A 123 21.33 14.47 -6.89
CA LEU A 123 20.09 13.93 -6.36
C LEU A 123 20.00 12.40 -6.56
N GLU A 124 20.38 11.92 -7.74
CA GLU A 124 20.43 10.49 -8.07
C GLU A 124 21.39 9.74 -7.11
N ARG A 125 22.58 10.29 -6.85
CA ARG A 125 23.52 9.71 -5.86
C ARG A 125 22.93 9.66 -4.46
N ARG A 126 22.32 10.76 -3.99
CA ARG A 126 21.67 10.82 -2.66
C ARG A 126 20.53 9.83 -2.53
N HIS A 127 19.76 9.65 -3.60
CA HIS A 127 18.69 8.66 -3.67
C HIS A 127 19.22 7.23 -3.55
N ASP A 128 20.29 6.90 -4.27
CA ASP A 128 20.91 5.58 -4.21
C ASP A 128 21.51 5.28 -2.83
N GLU A 129 22.16 6.27 -2.21
CA GLU A 129 22.64 6.18 -0.82
C GLU A 129 21.48 5.95 0.16
N ALA A 130 20.37 6.69 0.02
CA ALA A 130 19.19 6.50 0.85
C ALA A 130 18.61 5.09 0.69
N LEU A 131 18.49 4.60 -0.54
CA LEU A 131 18.00 3.24 -0.82
C LEU A 131 18.91 2.16 -0.24
N ALA A 132 20.23 2.35 -0.28
CA ALA A 132 21.20 1.43 0.31
C ALA A 132 21.03 1.35 1.84
N ARG A 133 20.95 2.51 2.52
CA ARG A 133 20.71 2.57 3.97
C ARG A 133 19.37 1.93 4.35
N GLN A 134 18.29 2.28 3.65
CA GLN A 134 16.95 1.73 3.91
C GLN A 134 16.90 0.21 3.70
N SER A 135 17.60 -0.29 2.68
CA SER A 135 17.78 -1.72 2.44
C SER A 135 18.44 -2.43 3.62
N GLU A 136 19.50 -1.85 4.19
CA GLU A 136 20.20 -2.42 5.35
C GLU A 136 19.32 -2.43 6.60
N ILE A 137 18.59 -1.35 6.84
CA ILE A 137 17.60 -1.26 7.93
C ILE A 137 16.54 -2.35 7.78
N LEU A 138 15.96 -2.52 6.59
CA LEU A 138 14.98 -3.59 6.35
C LEU A 138 15.56 -4.98 6.59
N ARG A 139 16.81 -5.22 6.17
CA ARG A 139 17.49 -6.51 6.42
C ARG A 139 17.71 -6.76 7.91
N ALA A 140 18.11 -5.75 8.67
CA ALA A 140 18.24 -5.87 10.12
C ALA A 140 16.88 -6.19 10.77
N ARG A 141 15.83 -5.48 10.36
CA ARG A 141 14.47 -5.63 10.89
C ARG A 141 13.84 -6.97 10.52
N ALA A 142 14.12 -7.49 9.33
CA ALA A 142 13.70 -8.82 8.90
C ALA A 142 14.23 -9.97 9.80
N ARG A 143 15.27 -9.69 10.61
CA ARG A 143 15.82 -10.65 11.58
C ARG A 143 15.17 -10.57 12.95
N GLU A 144 14.35 -9.54 13.22
CA GLU A 144 13.69 -9.39 14.52
C GLU A 144 12.68 -10.52 14.78
N PRO A 145 12.76 -11.22 15.93
CA PRO A 145 11.85 -12.32 16.23
C PRO A 145 10.37 -11.94 16.21
N ALA A 146 10.02 -10.73 16.68
CA ALA A 146 8.65 -10.24 16.69
C ALA A 146 8.09 -10.09 15.26
N LEU A 147 8.83 -9.40 14.38
CA LEU A 147 8.42 -9.21 12.99
C LEU A 147 8.38 -10.53 12.23
N ARG A 148 9.38 -11.41 12.42
CA ARG A 148 9.40 -12.74 11.81
C ARG A 148 8.17 -13.56 12.20
N ARG A 149 7.79 -13.57 13.49
CA ARG A 149 6.57 -14.26 13.95
C ARG A 149 5.32 -13.68 13.29
N ALA A 150 5.20 -12.35 13.24
CA ALA A 150 4.06 -11.67 12.61
C ALA A 150 3.94 -12.00 11.11
N VAL A 151 5.06 -11.91 10.38
CA VAL A 151 5.12 -12.25 8.95
C VAL A 151 4.87 -13.73 8.71
N THR A 152 5.34 -14.63 9.59
CA THR A 152 5.08 -16.08 9.47
C THR A 152 3.59 -16.38 9.48
N LEU A 153 2.82 -15.71 10.35
CA LEU A 153 1.37 -15.92 10.42
C LEU A 153 0.61 -15.29 9.25
N ALA A 154 1.02 -14.11 8.78
CA ALA A 154 0.30 -13.42 7.71
C ALA A 154 0.70 -13.85 6.30
N ASN A 155 1.97 -14.22 6.10
CA ASN A 155 2.51 -14.57 4.80
C ASN A 155 3.67 -15.59 4.94
N PRO A 156 3.35 -16.88 5.05
CA PRO A 156 4.34 -17.95 5.18
C PRO A 156 5.34 -18.01 4.02
N SER A 157 4.90 -17.71 2.79
CA SER A 157 5.79 -17.74 1.62
C SER A 157 6.81 -16.60 1.69
N LEU A 158 6.40 -15.38 2.05
CA LEU A 158 7.34 -14.29 2.31
C LEU A 158 8.34 -14.67 3.41
N ARG A 159 7.89 -15.32 4.49
CA ARG A 159 8.79 -15.78 5.55
C ARG A 159 9.87 -16.75 5.03
N GLN A 160 9.51 -17.74 4.21
CA GLN A 160 10.47 -18.67 3.61
C GLN A 160 11.48 -17.93 2.71
N GLU A 161 10.99 -16.89 2.04
CA GLU A 161 11.77 -16.06 1.15
C GLU A 161 12.76 -15.12 1.85
N LEU A 162 12.53 -14.73 3.10
CA LEU A 162 13.38 -13.77 3.82
C LEU A 162 14.80 -14.30 4.10
N ASP A 163 14.99 -15.61 4.15
CA ASP A 163 16.29 -16.22 4.47
C ASP A 163 17.07 -16.63 3.21
N GLY A 164 16.47 -16.55 2.02
CA GLY A 164 17.05 -17.06 0.77
C GLY A 164 17.76 -15.99 -0.07
N ALA A 165 18.90 -16.36 -0.66
CA ALA A 165 19.55 -15.56 -1.70
C ALA A 165 18.62 -15.36 -2.91
N THR A 166 18.54 -14.13 -3.43
CA THR A 166 17.68 -13.83 -4.58
C THR A 166 18.25 -12.84 -5.57
N LYS A 167 17.77 -12.98 -6.81
CA LYS A 167 17.98 -12.00 -7.88
C LYS A 167 17.52 -10.59 -7.45
N PRO A 168 18.21 -9.51 -7.88
CA PRO A 168 17.93 -8.15 -7.42
C PRO A 168 16.47 -7.69 -7.53
N ALA A 169 15.79 -8.01 -8.63
CA ALA A 169 14.38 -7.64 -8.83
C ALA A 169 13.44 -8.32 -7.81
N ARG A 170 13.66 -9.61 -7.53
CA ARG A 170 12.89 -10.35 -6.51
C ARG A 170 13.17 -9.82 -5.12
N ARG A 171 14.44 -9.48 -4.83
CA ARG A 171 14.83 -8.84 -3.58
C ARG A 171 14.07 -7.53 -3.34
N ARG A 172 14.04 -6.62 -4.33
CA ARG A 172 13.30 -5.35 -4.21
C ARG A 172 11.81 -5.56 -3.94
N ARG A 173 11.16 -6.51 -4.62
CA ARG A 173 9.75 -6.86 -4.38
C ARG A 173 9.51 -7.37 -2.96
N ARG A 174 10.41 -8.20 -2.44
CA ARG A 174 10.34 -8.71 -1.06
C ARG A 174 10.51 -7.59 -0.04
N GLU A 175 11.51 -6.74 -0.23
CA GLU A 175 11.76 -5.58 0.63
C GLU A 175 10.57 -4.61 0.65
N ALA A 176 9.97 -4.32 -0.51
CA ALA A 176 8.76 -3.52 -0.59
C ALA A 176 7.58 -4.18 0.17
N THR A 177 7.37 -5.49 -0.02
CA THR A 177 6.32 -6.22 0.71
C THR A 177 6.57 -6.20 2.23
N LEU A 178 7.81 -6.39 2.68
CA LEU A 178 8.17 -6.33 4.09
C LEU A 178 7.96 -4.93 4.68
N LEU A 179 8.37 -3.88 3.95
CA LEU A 179 8.13 -2.50 4.33
C LEU A 179 6.63 -2.20 4.45
N HIS A 180 5.79 -2.71 3.53
CA HIS A 180 4.33 -2.58 3.64
C HIS A 180 3.77 -3.24 4.90
N TYR A 181 4.24 -4.44 5.26
CA TYR A 181 3.82 -5.09 6.50
C TYR A 181 4.22 -4.27 7.72
N TRP A 182 5.42 -3.72 7.74
CA TRP A 182 5.87 -2.91 8.87
C TRP A 182 5.15 -1.56 8.96
N MET A 183 4.98 -0.84 7.85
CA MET A 183 4.19 0.40 7.82
C MET A 183 2.74 0.15 8.28
N ARG A 184 2.14 -0.98 7.87
CA ARG A 184 0.84 -1.40 8.39
C ARG A 184 0.89 -1.60 9.90
N ALA A 185 1.90 -2.31 10.39
CA ALA A 185 2.05 -2.64 11.80
C ALA A 185 2.32 -1.42 12.70
N ALA A 186 2.84 -0.34 12.13
CA ALA A 186 3.13 0.91 12.81
C ALA A 186 2.00 1.94 12.69
N GLY A 187 1.23 1.91 11.59
CA GLY A 187 0.25 2.95 11.27
C GLY A 187 -1.22 2.50 11.23
N ARG A 188 -1.51 1.20 11.26
CA ARG A 188 -2.88 0.69 11.17
C ARG A 188 -3.24 -0.14 12.41
N PRO A 189 -4.13 0.37 13.28
CA PRO A 189 -4.54 -0.36 14.48
C PRO A 189 -5.57 -1.48 14.18
N THR A 190 -5.92 -1.75 12.92
CA THR A 190 -6.88 -2.82 12.59
C THR A 190 -6.32 -4.21 12.94
N PRO A 191 -6.98 -4.99 13.83
CA PRO A 191 -6.51 -6.32 14.21
C PRO A 191 -6.25 -7.21 13.00
N PHE A 192 -5.01 -7.67 12.87
CA PHE A 192 -4.58 -8.56 11.78
C PHE A 192 -3.34 -9.33 12.22
N GLY A 193 -3.53 -10.59 12.60
CA GLY A 193 -2.46 -11.43 13.17
C GLY A 193 -1.77 -10.72 14.34
N LEU A 194 -0.43 -10.63 14.26
CA LEU A 194 0.40 -9.96 15.28
C LEU A 194 0.77 -8.51 14.92
N PHE A 195 0.12 -7.90 13.92
CA PHE A 195 0.43 -6.54 13.48
C PHE A 195 -0.36 -5.44 14.20
N ALA A 196 -1.39 -5.83 14.95
CA ALA A 196 -2.15 -4.96 15.82
C ALA A 196 -2.77 -5.78 16.96
N GLY A 197 -3.00 -5.14 18.09
CA GLY A 197 -3.63 -5.72 19.27
C GLY A 197 -4.90 -4.99 19.68
N ILE A 198 -5.56 -5.56 20.68
CA ILE A 198 -6.70 -4.94 21.37
C ILE A 198 -6.40 -4.88 22.86
N ALA A 199 -6.91 -3.85 23.52
CA ALA A 199 -6.87 -3.70 24.96
C ALA A 199 -8.24 -3.21 25.47
N GLY A 200 -8.65 -3.70 26.63
CA GLY A 200 -9.82 -3.14 27.32
C GLY A 200 -9.52 -1.72 27.80
N VAL A 201 -10.51 -0.85 27.73
CA VAL A 201 -10.47 0.50 28.26
C VAL A 201 -11.63 0.63 29.25
N ALA A 202 -11.31 1.08 30.45
CA ALA A 202 -12.28 1.38 31.49
C ALA A 202 -12.07 2.83 31.96
N PRO A 203 -13.16 3.55 32.29
CA PRO A 203 -13.04 4.87 32.89
C PRO A 203 -12.33 4.78 34.24
N VAL A 204 -11.34 5.63 34.46
CA VAL A 204 -10.63 5.76 35.74
C VAL A 204 -10.68 7.23 36.15
N GLY A 205 -11.68 7.58 36.96
CA GLY A 205 -11.93 8.95 37.40
C GLY A 205 -12.21 9.93 36.25
N ASP A 206 -12.06 11.22 36.57
CA ASP A 206 -12.54 12.35 35.78
C ASP A 206 -11.45 12.90 34.82
N GLY A 207 -10.26 12.29 34.83
CA GLY A 207 -9.01 12.88 34.34
C GLY A 207 -8.39 12.16 33.13
N GLY A 208 -9.02 12.28 31.96
CA GLY A 208 -8.40 11.95 30.67
C GLY A 208 -8.00 10.48 30.43
N LEU A 209 -7.23 10.24 29.35
CA LEU A 209 -6.79 8.90 28.96
C LEU A 209 -5.45 8.56 29.63
N THR A 210 -5.45 7.58 30.52
CA THR A 210 -4.21 7.01 31.08
C THR A 210 -3.89 5.67 30.42
N ILE A 211 -2.67 5.53 29.91
CA ILE A 211 -2.19 4.29 29.28
C ILE A 211 -1.18 3.63 30.21
N THR A 212 -1.48 2.41 30.66
CA THR A 212 -0.53 1.61 31.45
C THR A 212 0.14 0.59 30.54
N PRO A 213 1.49 0.54 30.49
CA PRO A 213 2.20 -0.50 29.74
C PRO A 213 1.82 -1.90 30.23
N ALA A 214 1.50 -2.79 29.30
CA ALA A 214 1.18 -4.18 29.59
C ALA A 214 2.00 -5.11 28.68
N ALA A 215 2.37 -6.27 29.21
CA ALA A 215 3.00 -7.31 28.40
C ALA A 215 1.99 -7.83 27.35
N PRO A 216 2.37 -7.94 26.07
CA PRO A 216 1.44 -8.42 25.05
C PRO A 216 1.10 -9.88 25.28
N ALA A 217 -0.19 -10.19 25.31
CA ALA A 217 -0.70 -11.56 25.34
C ALA A 217 -1.15 -11.98 23.93
N VAL A 218 -0.72 -13.16 23.50
CA VAL A 218 -1.13 -13.75 22.21
C VAL A 218 -2.12 -14.87 22.49
N ARG A 219 -3.28 -14.79 21.85
CA ARG A 219 -4.27 -15.88 21.79
C ARG A 219 -4.30 -16.41 20.36
N VAL A 220 -4.18 -17.73 20.22
CA VAL A 220 -4.18 -18.41 18.93
C VAL A 220 -5.43 -19.27 18.85
N SER A 221 -6.15 -19.17 17.74
CA SER A 221 -7.21 -20.10 17.38
C SER A 221 -6.77 -20.92 16.18
N VAL A 222 -7.35 -22.11 16.02
CA VAL A 222 -7.21 -22.86 14.78
C VAL A 222 -7.96 -22.14 13.65
N ASP A 223 -7.46 -22.26 12.43
CA ASP A 223 -8.26 -21.96 11.26
C ASP A 223 -9.40 -22.99 11.22
N ILE A 224 -10.66 -22.53 11.21
CA ILE A 224 -11.81 -23.42 11.25
C ILE A 224 -12.08 -24.07 9.89
N VAL A 225 -11.63 -23.47 8.79
CA VAL A 225 -11.97 -23.92 7.43
C VAL A 225 -11.45 -25.33 7.14
N PRO A 226 -10.19 -25.70 7.47
CA PRO A 226 -9.74 -27.09 7.31
C PRO A 226 -10.50 -28.06 8.20
N PHE A 227 -10.95 -27.64 9.38
CA PHE A 227 -11.72 -28.50 10.28
C PHE A 227 -13.13 -28.72 9.75
N GLU A 228 -13.78 -27.70 9.20
CA GLU A 228 -15.07 -27.84 8.51
C GLU A 228 -14.97 -28.88 7.38
N GLN A 229 -13.94 -28.79 6.54
CA GLN A 229 -13.71 -29.75 5.45
C GLN A 229 -13.50 -31.18 5.96
N VAL A 230 -12.73 -31.35 7.04
CA VAL A 230 -12.53 -32.66 7.66
C VAL A 230 -13.85 -33.19 8.25
N LEU A 231 -14.61 -32.36 8.95
CA LEU A 231 -15.89 -32.74 9.53
C LEU A 231 -16.91 -33.12 8.45
N GLU A 232 -16.95 -32.41 7.34
CA GLU A 232 -17.78 -32.76 6.17
C GLU A 232 -17.36 -34.11 5.58
N ALA A 233 -16.06 -34.35 5.38
CA ALA A 233 -15.56 -35.63 4.88
C ALA A 233 -15.86 -36.79 5.84
N LEU A 234 -15.75 -36.56 7.16
CA LEU A 234 -16.09 -37.53 8.19
C LEU A 234 -17.60 -37.82 8.16
N ALA A 235 -18.45 -36.80 8.09
CA ALA A 235 -19.91 -36.94 8.02
C ALA A 235 -20.37 -37.71 6.77
N ALA A 236 -19.66 -37.57 5.65
CA ALA A 236 -19.93 -38.33 4.42
C ALA A 236 -19.43 -39.79 4.48
N THR A 237 -18.62 -40.16 5.47
CA THR A 237 -18.06 -41.52 5.58
C THR A 237 -19.06 -42.44 6.31
N PRO A 238 -19.48 -43.58 5.72
CA PRO A 238 -20.55 -44.42 6.27
C PRO A 238 -20.37 -44.84 7.74
N ARG A 239 -19.14 -45.19 8.15
CA ARG A 239 -18.87 -45.62 9.53
C ARG A 239 -19.16 -44.54 10.58
N TYR A 240 -18.90 -43.27 10.24
CA TYR A 240 -19.12 -42.14 11.13
C TYR A 240 -20.55 -41.64 11.04
N ALA A 241 -21.14 -41.65 9.83
CA ALA A 241 -22.55 -41.34 9.65
C ALA A 241 -23.46 -42.28 10.46
N ALA A 242 -23.14 -43.58 10.50
CA ALA A 242 -23.91 -44.58 11.23
C ALA A 242 -23.83 -44.44 12.76
N SER A 243 -22.84 -43.71 13.29
CA SER A 243 -22.61 -43.53 14.73
C SER A 243 -22.83 -42.10 15.21
N ALA A 244 -23.18 -41.18 14.32
CA ALA A 244 -23.39 -39.78 14.65
C ALA A 244 -24.78 -39.54 15.27
N ASP A 245 -24.82 -38.72 16.32
CA ASP A 245 -26.08 -38.19 16.85
C ASP A 245 -26.67 -37.19 15.86
N LEU A 246 -27.72 -37.60 15.16
CA LEU A 246 -28.40 -36.77 14.19
C LEU A 246 -29.25 -35.70 14.89
N ARG A 247 -29.27 -34.50 14.33
CA ARG A 247 -30.15 -33.40 14.74
C ARG A 247 -30.79 -32.77 13.51
N ALA A 248 -32.04 -32.32 13.65
CA ALA A 248 -32.66 -31.50 12.63
C ALA A 248 -31.87 -30.19 12.46
N SER A 249 -31.76 -29.70 11.22
CA SER A 249 -31.15 -28.40 10.95
C SER A 249 -31.90 -27.29 11.70
N ALA A 250 -31.16 -26.36 12.32
CA ALA A 250 -31.75 -25.22 13.02
C ALA A 250 -32.52 -24.27 12.09
N THR A 251 -32.31 -24.37 10.77
CA THR A 251 -33.02 -23.60 9.75
C THR A 251 -34.19 -24.36 9.12
N LEU A 252 -34.44 -25.62 9.51
CA LEU A 252 -35.57 -26.40 9.02
C LEU A 252 -36.89 -25.78 9.48
N ARG A 253 -37.78 -25.49 8.53
CA ARG A 253 -39.12 -24.94 8.78
C ARG A 253 -40.13 -25.66 7.89
N ALA A 254 -41.36 -25.80 8.37
CA ALA A 254 -42.47 -26.19 7.50
C ALA A 254 -42.77 -25.03 6.53
N CYS A 255 -43.14 -25.35 5.29
CA CYS A 255 -43.58 -24.37 4.29
C CYS A 255 -44.69 -24.95 3.41
N ALA A 256 -45.34 -24.11 2.60
CA ALA A 256 -46.33 -24.58 1.64
C ALA A 256 -45.73 -25.66 0.72
N GLY A 257 -46.29 -26.87 0.76
CA GLY A 257 -45.83 -28.01 -0.03
C GLY A 257 -44.69 -28.84 0.57
N GLY A 258 -44.26 -28.60 1.82
CA GLY A 258 -43.29 -29.47 2.49
C GLY A 258 -42.43 -28.77 3.54
N TRP A 259 -41.12 -28.93 3.42
CA TRP A 259 -40.12 -28.39 4.34
C TRP A 259 -39.09 -27.56 3.59
N CYS A 260 -38.59 -26.51 4.22
CA CYS A 260 -37.47 -25.73 3.71
C CYS A 260 -36.36 -25.66 4.74
N PHE A 261 -35.11 -25.65 4.28
CA PHE A 261 -33.94 -25.48 5.14
C PHE A 261 -32.82 -24.79 4.36
N GLU A 262 -31.84 -24.25 5.08
CA GLU A 262 -30.63 -23.68 4.49
C GLU A 262 -29.47 -24.66 4.63
N GLN A 263 -28.68 -24.79 3.58
CA GLN A 263 -27.46 -25.56 3.55
C GLN A 263 -26.31 -24.71 2.97
N ALA A 264 -25.10 -24.91 3.48
CA ALA A 264 -23.90 -24.36 2.87
C ALA A 264 -23.50 -25.19 1.64
N ARG A 265 -23.33 -24.55 0.49
CA ARG A 265 -22.86 -25.16 -0.75
C ARG A 265 -21.94 -24.19 -1.47
N ASP A 266 -20.71 -24.61 -1.74
CA ASP A 266 -19.68 -23.80 -2.41
C ASP A 266 -19.48 -22.40 -1.76
N GLY A 267 -19.58 -22.34 -0.43
CA GLY A 267 -19.45 -21.10 0.34
C GLY A 267 -20.69 -20.18 0.32
N ALA A 268 -21.76 -20.56 -0.38
CA ALA A 268 -23.04 -19.85 -0.38
C ALA A 268 -24.08 -20.58 0.48
N ARG A 269 -25.02 -19.84 1.08
CA ARG A 269 -26.22 -20.42 1.69
C ARG A 269 -27.29 -20.61 0.63
N VAL A 270 -27.63 -21.86 0.35
CA VAL A 270 -28.70 -22.21 -0.58
C VAL A 270 -29.90 -22.68 0.24
N ARG A 271 -31.09 -22.17 -0.11
CA ARG A 271 -32.34 -22.66 0.46
C ARG A 271 -32.83 -23.84 -0.34
N GLU A 272 -32.90 -24.99 0.30
CA GLU A 272 -33.41 -26.23 -0.28
C GLU A 272 -34.86 -26.47 0.15
N ARG A 273 -35.60 -27.22 -0.66
CA ARG A 273 -36.97 -27.62 -0.36
C ARG A 273 -37.12 -29.13 -0.46
N LEU A 274 -37.69 -29.72 0.58
CA LEU A 274 -38.12 -31.12 0.57
C LEU A 274 -39.63 -31.15 0.39
N PRO A 275 -40.16 -31.89 -0.60
CA PRO A 275 -41.60 -32.01 -0.77
C PRO A 275 -42.24 -32.66 0.46
N HIS A 276 -43.51 -32.37 0.69
CA HIS A 276 -44.29 -33.02 1.73
C HIS A 276 -44.43 -34.51 1.42
N HIS A 277 -43.67 -35.35 2.13
CA HIS A 277 -43.76 -36.80 2.02
C HIS A 277 -44.03 -37.44 3.39
N PRO A 278 -44.98 -38.39 3.51
CA PRO A 278 -45.31 -39.02 4.80
C PRO A 278 -44.11 -39.64 5.50
N ILE A 279 -43.19 -40.27 4.75
CA ILE A 279 -41.95 -40.84 5.29
C ILE A 279 -41.03 -39.74 5.86
N CYS A 280 -40.85 -38.61 5.16
CA CYS A 280 -40.04 -37.50 5.67
C CYS A 280 -40.65 -36.90 6.94
N ALA A 281 -41.98 -36.73 6.98
CA ALA A 281 -42.68 -36.25 8.18
C ALA A 281 -42.50 -37.22 9.37
N ALA A 282 -42.60 -38.53 9.14
CA ALA A 282 -42.38 -39.55 10.16
C ALA A 282 -40.92 -39.58 10.66
N LEU A 283 -39.94 -39.45 9.75
CA LEU A 283 -38.51 -39.42 10.09
C LEU A 283 -38.09 -38.15 10.83
N LEU A 284 -38.66 -36.99 10.46
CA LEU A 284 -38.37 -35.71 11.11
C LEU A 284 -39.09 -35.55 12.45
N GLY A 285 -40.26 -36.18 12.61
CA GLY A 285 -41.12 -36.06 13.79
C GLY A 285 -40.39 -36.22 15.13
N PRO A 286 -39.52 -37.22 15.34
CA PRO A 286 -38.72 -37.36 16.56
C PRO A 286 -37.76 -36.19 16.82
N TYR A 287 -37.17 -35.61 15.77
CA TYR A 287 -36.16 -34.53 15.87
C TYR A 287 -36.78 -33.13 16.00
N LEU A 288 -38.08 -33.00 15.70
CA LEU A 288 -38.82 -31.75 15.81
C LEU A 288 -39.48 -31.58 17.19
N ARG A 289 -39.55 -32.63 18.03
CA ARG A 289 -40.10 -32.56 19.39
C ARG A 289 -39.16 -31.74 20.29
N GLY A 290 -39.47 -30.46 20.44
CA GLY A 290 -38.64 -29.48 21.18
C GLY A 290 -38.50 -28.15 20.44
N PHE A 291 -38.75 -28.12 19.13
CA PHE A 291 -38.96 -26.88 18.39
C PHE A 291 -40.42 -26.44 18.59
N ALA A 292 -40.66 -25.59 19.59
CA ALA A 292 -41.86 -24.77 19.57
C ALA A 292 -41.76 -23.88 18.33
N GLY A 293 -42.55 -24.16 17.30
CA GLY A 293 -42.64 -23.29 16.13
C GLY A 293 -43.03 -21.87 16.58
N PRO A 294 -42.60 -20.82 15.85
CA PRO A 294 -43.18 -19.50 16.08
C PRO A 294 -44.70 -19.63 15.94
N ALA A 295 -45.43 -19.14 16.95
CA ALA A 295 -46.86 -18.94 16.82
C ALA A 295 -47.07 -18.02 15.59
N GLU A 296 -47.93 -18.45 14.67
CA GLU A 296 -48.32 -17.67 13.48
C GLU A 296 -48.79 -16.27 13.84
#